data_AF-A0A8R1WYF5-F1
#
_entry.id   AF-A0A8R1WYF5-F1
#
_cell.length_a   1.000
_cell.length_b   1.000
_cell.length_c   1.000
_cell.angle_alpha   90.00
_cell.angle_beta   90.00
_cell.angle_gamma   90.00
#
_symmetry.space_group_name_H-M   'P 1'
#
loop_
_entity.id
_entity.type
_entity.pdbx_description
1 polymer ?
#
loop_
_entity_poly.entity_id
_entity_poly.type
_entity_poly.pdbx_seq_one_letter_code
_entity_poly.pdbx_strand_id
1 'polypeptide(L)'
;MAERIEQATPETYRSDYPLVVNDGMNDRSFIEATMNCDRLVNRLESMNFLRDVALKLGPENTRKHLVPYLTHLIIAEKLSELKNLAEVLGEFEYFVGGPKYAHILLLPLEELAGAKLGGVRMAAIKSLQTLADIMEVIDLENYFIPLIASLTMNDKCTKRCSVSHLFTTVYMRVSPKHQSDLMDYHCFLSLDVLPSVRQNAANNLVDFSEVVHMSIFDSKLTPRLEQFSFDQNEHVRILALSIAITISKKFDVSYTKQMILPIVLNSINDPSCEVRSILIKNIAKLLEIGVSCLKLTENIMKVLISLTKDQQIEVRLQSVSVLYDCTVVLYENLTYTEATKLVTKFLIPTLCDLSHDSDVKCKLEVPAVLAKFGKIMPNVVI
;
A
#
# COMPACT_ATOMS: atom_id res chain seq x y z
N MET A 1 20.83 48.51 58.14
CA MET A 1 21.98 47.67 57.74
C MET A 1 21.43 46.61 56.80
N ALA A 2 21.39 46.78 55.47
CA ALA A 2 22.54 46.83 54.53
C ALA A 2 23.39 45.54 54.65
N GLU A 3 23.69 44.70 53.65
CA GLU A 3 23.73 44.70 52.17
C GLU A 3 23.81 43.21 51.70
N ARG A 4 23.12 42.74 50.63
CA ARG A 4 23.52 42.61 49.20
C ARG A 4 24.79 41.77 48.91
N ILE A 5 24.71 40.58 48.28
CA ILE A 5 24.68 40.20 46.82
C ILE A 5 26.08 40.01 46.19
N GLU A 6 26.33 38.83 45.59
CA GLU A 6 27.05 38.54 44.32
C GLU A 6 26.84 37.04 43.97
N GLN A 7 25.97 36.63 43.03
CA GLN A 7 26.12 36.40 41.56
C GLN A 7 27.36 35.56 41.15
N ALA A 8 27.23 34.26 40.83
CA ALA A 8 27.07 33.61 39.50
C ALA A 8 28.27 33.81 38.54
N THR A 9 28.99 32.79 38.01
CA THR A 9 28.63 31.85 36.91
C THR A 9 29.81 30.82 36.67
N PRO A 10 30.01 30.09 35.52
CA PRO A 10 30.04 28.60 35.48
C PRO A 10 31.24 27.96 34.73
N GLU A 11 31.99 27.02 35.33
CA GLU A 11 33.10 26.35 34.60
C GLU A 11 32.94 24.81 34.49
N THR A 12 32.53 24.44 33.26
CA THR A 12 33.11 23.40 32.39
C THR A 12 33.22 21.94 32.87
N TYR A 13 32.29 21.14 32.33
CA TYR A 13 32.39 19.68 32.15
C TYR A 13 33.43 19.30 31.06
N ARG A 14 34.45 18.51 31.44
CA ARG A 14 35.24 17.50 30.68
C ARG A 14 36.49 17.21 31.54
N SER A 15 37.02 16.01 31.73
CA SER A 15 36.97 14.76 30.97
C SER A 15 37.46 13.57 31.85
N ASP A 16 37.35 12.37 31.28
CA ASP A 16 38.24 11.21 31.48
C ASP A 16 38.18 10.41 32.78
N TYR A 17 37.29 9.41 32.78
CA TYR A 17 37.62 8.11 33.38
C TYR A 17 37.59 7.04 32.27
N PRO A 18 38.75 6.47 31.89
CA PRO A 18 38.77 5.31 31.01
C PRO A 18 38.26 4.10 31.79
N LEU A 19 37.08 3.58 31.40
CA LEU A 19 36.56 2.33 31.93
C LEU A 19 37.40 1.18 31.34
N VAL A 20 38.33 0.67 32.16
CA VAL A 20 39.12 -0.54 31.87
C VAL A 20 38.17 -1.74 31.91
N VAL A 21 38.03 -2.43 30.79
CA VAL A 21 37.32 -3.71 30.70
C VAL A 21 38.29 -4.81 31.14
N ASN A 22 38.04 -5.39 32.32
CA ASN A 22 38.76 -6.57 32.78
C ASN A 22 38.21 -7.80 32.04
N ASP A 23 39.12 -8.53 31.39
CA ASP A 23 38.91 -9.64 30.45
C ASP A 23 38.41 -10.95 31.12
N GLY A 24 37.56 -10.84 32.15
CA GLY A 24 37.15 -11.97 32.99
C GLY A 24 35.83 -11.80 33.74
N MET A 25 35.04 -10.75 33.48
CA MET A 25 33.68 -10.68 34.00
C MET A 25 32.74 -11.43 33.07
N ASN A 26 32.09 -12.49 33.57
CA ASN A 26 31.02 -13.23 32.89
C ASN A 26 30.16 -12.28 32.03
N ASP A 27 30.11 -12.47 30.71
CA ASP A 27 29.33 -11.66 29.75
C ASP A 27 27.87 -11.44 30.21
N ARG A 28 27.30 -12.39 30.96
CA ARG A 28 25.99 -12.25 31.62
C ARG A 28 25.93 -11.10 32.64
N SER A 29 26.98 -10.89 33.43
CA SER A 29 27.03 -9.83 34.44
C SER A 29 27.18 -8.44 33.82
N PHE A 30 27.90 -8.32 32.71
CA PHE A 30 27.96 -7.07 31.95
C PHE A 30 26.60 -6.74 31.34
N ILE A 31 25.91 -7.73 30.75
CA ILE A 31 24.60 -7.54 30.16
C ILE A 31 23.53 -7.29 31.23
N GLU A 32 23.51 -8.04 32.34
CA GLU A 32 22.60 -7.79 33.46
C GLU A 32 22.86 -6.41 34.09
N ALA A 33 24.11 -6.02 34.35
CA ALA A 33 24.43 -4.69 34.87
C ALA A 33 24.16 -3.55 33.85
N THR A 34 24.26 -3.84 32.55
CA THR A 34 24.06 -2.88 31.44
C THR A 34 22.69 -2.99 30.78
N MET A 35 21.76 -3.83 31.26
CA MET A 35 20.38 -3.94 30.72
C MET A 35 19.29 -3.68 31.77
N ASN A 36 19.56 -3.86 33.07
CA ASN A 36 18.57 -3.73 34.15
C ASN A 36 18.30 -2.29 34.64
N CYS A 37 18.67 -1.26 33.89
CA CYS A 37 18.43 0.13 34.30
C CYS A 37 17.34 0.76 33.42
N ASP A 38 16.30 1.33 34.01
CA ASP A 38 15.26 2.11 33.29
C ASP A 38 15.88 3.21 32.40
N ARG A 39 17.08 3.69 32.78
CA ARG A 39 17.91 4.62 32.01
C ARG A 39 18.39 4.08 30.66
N LEU A 40 18.46 2.77 30.47
CA LEU A 40 18.90 2.15 29.21
C LEU A 40 17.75 1.99 28.23
N VAL A 41 16.53 1.76 28.69
CA VAL A 41 15.34 1.72 27.83
C VAL A 41 15.24 3.01 27.02
N ASN A 42 15.33 4.16 27.69
CA ASN A 42 15.32 5.49 27.05
C ASN A 42 16.54 5.75 26.15
N ARG A 43 17.64 4.98 26.32
CA ARG A 43 18.87 5.13 25.50
C ARG A 43 18.92 4.15 24.34
N LEU A 44 18.31 2.97 24.46
CA LEU A 44 18.20 1.95 23.41
C LEU A 44 17.31 2.41 22.26
N GLU A 45 16.47 3.42 22.50
CA GLU A 45 15.70 4.14 21.50
C GLU A 45 16.56 5.02 20.57
N SER A 46 17.78 5.37 21.00
CA SER A 46 18.76 6.05 20.13
C SER A 46 19.40 5.05 19.18
N MET A 47 19.19 5.27 17.87
CA MET A 47 19.75 4.44 16.80
C MET A 47 21.27 4.24 16.94
N ASN A 48 22.00 5.33 17.24
CA ASN A 48 23.46 5.30 17.37
C ASN A 48 23.88 4.47 18.59
N PHE A 49 23.17 4.60 19.70
CA PHE A 49 23.50 3.85 20.91
C PHE A 49 23.27 2.35 20.73
N LEU A 50 22.19 1.95 20.06
CA LEU A 50 21.91 0.53 19.82
C LEU A 50 23.01 -0.13 18.96
N ARG A 51 23.46 0.56 17.91
CA ARG A 51 24.58 0.11 17.05
C ARG A 51 25.89 0.01 17.84
N ASP A 52 26.20 1.02 18.67
CA ASP A 52 27.39 1.03 19.51
C ASP A 52 27.41 -0.13 20.53
N VAL A 53 26.27 -0.43 21.13
CA VAL A 53 26.13 -1.57 22.07
C VAL A 53 26.37 -2.89 21.34
N ALA A 54 25.76 -3.07 20.16
CA ALA A 54 25.92 -4.31 19.40
C ALA A 54 27.35 -4.50 18.89
N LEU A 55 28.03 -3.41 18.49
CA LEU A 55 29.47 -3.42 18.15
C LEU A 55 30.31 -3.92 19.32
N LYS A 56 30.05 -3.42 20.53
CA LYS A 56 30.82 -3.79 21.74
C LYS A 56 30.55 -5.22 22.19
N LEU A 57 29.30 -5.68 22.10
CA LEU A 57 28.94 -7.06 22.44
C LEU A 57 29.50 -8.06 21.43
N GLY A 58 29.65 -7.64 20.17
CA GLY A 58 30.01 -8.50 19.06
C GLY A 58 28.84 -9.37 18.58
N PRO A 59 29.01 -10.07 17.44
CA PRO A 59 27.90 -10.73 16.77
C PRO A 59 27.24 -11.86 17.56
N GLU A 60 28.00 -12.63 18.34
CA GLU A 60 27.48 -13.78 19.06
C GLU A 60 26.60 -13.37 20.23
N ASN A 61 27.08 -12.43 21.06
CA ASN A 61 26.33 -11.91 22.20
C ASN A 61 25.16 -11.03 21.74
N THR A 62 25.27 -10.35 20.61
CA THR A 62 24.14 -9.62 20.00
C THR A 62 22.99 -10.57 19.69
N ARG A 63 23.27 -11.73 19.08
CA ARG A 63 22.26 -12.76 18.79
C ARG A 63 21.70 -13.41 20.05
N LYS A 64 22.56 -13.77 21.01
CA LYS A 64 22.16 -14.53 22.21
C LYS A 64 21.44 -13.70 23.26
N HIS A 65 21.70 -12.39 23.30
CA HIS A 65 21.28 -11.55 24.41
C HIS A 65 20.57 -10.27 23.96
N LEU A 66 21.18 -9.47 23.08
CA LEU A 66 20.60 -8.17 22.70
C LEU A 66 19.30 -8.31 21.93
N VAL A 67 19.26 -9.12 20.87
CA VAL A 67 18.04 -9.30 20.07
C VAL A 67 16.89 -9.91 20.88
N PRO A 68 17.10 -10.98 21.68
CA PRO A 68 16.06 -11.49 22.58
C PRO A 68 15.57 -10.45 23.60
N TYR A 69 16.47 -9.65 24.16
CA TYR A 69 16.10 -8.59 25.09
C TYR A 69 15.23 -7.51 24.42
N LEU A 70 15.63 -7.02 23.24
CA LEU A 70 14.83 -6.08 22.46
C LEU A 70 13.45 -6.65 22.14
N THR A 71 13.40 -7.92 21.73
CA THR A 71 12.14 -8.63 21.43
C THR A 71 11.22 -8.63 22.65
N HIS A 72 11.75 -8.97 23.83
CA HIS A 72 11.01 -8.92 25.07
C HIS A 72 10.49 -7.51 25.39
N LEU A 73 11.30 -6.46 25.19
CA LEU A 73 10.86 -5.07 25.41
C LEU A 73 9.77 -4.62 24.43
N ILE A 74 9.85 -5.04 23.16
CA ILE A 74 8.82 -4.79 22.14
C ILE A 74 7.51 -5.45 22.57
N ILE A 75 7.54 -6.74 22.92
CA ILE A 75 6.36 -7.51 23.33
C ILE A 75 5.74 -6.93 24.60
N ALA A 76 6.57 -6.52 25.56
CA ALA A 76 6.13 -5.91 26.81
C ALA A 76 5.64 -4.45 26.66
N GLU A 77 5.57 -3.91 25.44
CA GLU A 77 5.20 -2.51 25.14
C GLU A 77 6.00 -1.49 25.97
N LYS A 78 7.28 -1.78 26.25
CA LYS A 78 8.15 -0.94 27.09
C LYS A 78 8.95 0.12 26.33
N LEU A 79 8.86 0.12 25.00
CA LEU A 79 9.59 1.04 24.12
C LEU A 79 8.61 2.03 23.48
N SER A 80 9.02 3.30 23.39
CA SER A 80 8.24 4.39 22.82
C SER A 80 8.63 4.66 21.35
N GLU A 81 9.92 4.67 21.03
CA GLU A 81 10.45 4.97 19.68
C GLU A 81 10.50 3.75 18.75
N LEU A 82 9.38 3.01 18.68
CA LEU A 82 9.29 1.73 17.94
C LEU A 82 9.56 1.86 16.43
N LYS A 83 9.25 3.03 15.84
CA LYS A 83 9.47 3.26 14.40
C LYS A 83 10.98 3.27 14.08
N ASN A 84 11.74 4.03 14.85
CA ASN A 84 13.20 4.13 14.69
C ASN A 84 13.86 2.77 14.93
N LEU A 85 13.39 2.04 15.94
CA LEU A 85 13.86 0.68 16.20
C LEU A 85 13.62 -0.24 15.01
N ALA A 86 12.42 -0.21 14.42
CA ALA A 86 12.10 -1.01 13.25
C ALA A 86 13.07 -0.71 12.09
N GLU A 87 13.30 0.56 11.78
CA GLU A 87 14.23 1.00 10.72
C GLU A 87 15.67 0.52 10.99
N VAL A 88 16.15 0.63 12.23
CA VAL A 88 17.51 0.15 12.60
C VAL A 88 17.64 -1.35 12.43
N LEU A 89 16.60 -2.13 12.78
CA LEU A 89 16.62 -3.58 12.68
C LEU A 89 16.76 -4.07 11.23
N GLY A 90 16.29 -3.32 10.23
CA GLY A 90 16.47 -3.63 8.81
C GLY A 90 17.92 -3.56 8.33
N GLU A 91 18.76 -2.75 8.99
CA GLU A 91 20.19 -2.58 8.69
C GLU A 91 21.09 -3.30 9.70
N PHE A 92 20.53 -4.19 10.53
CA PHE A 92 21.21 -4.76 11.69
C PHE A 92 21.97 -6.06 11.40
N GLU A 93 21.96 -6.50 10.14
CA GLU A 93 22.61 -7.72 9.65
C GLU A 93 24.08 -7.82 10.07
N TYR A 94 24.85 -6.74 9.86
CA TYR A 94 26.27 -6.71 10.21
C TYR A 94 26.50 -7.06 11.69
N PHE A 95 25.67 -6.51 12.59
CA PHE A 95 25.81 -6.71 14.03
C PHE A 95 25.34 -8.10 14.49
N VAL A 96 24.54 -8.82 13.70
CA VAL A 96 24.21 -10.23 13.95
C VAL A 96 25.17 -11.20 13.26
N GLY A 97 26.20 -10.71 12.56
CA GLY A 97 27.25 -11.54 11.97
C GLY A 97 27.00 -11.96 10.52
N GLY A 98 26.26 -11.14 9.77
CA GLY A 98 26.07 -11.30 8.33
C GLY A 98 24.77 -12.03 7.94
N PRO A 99 24.55 -12.29 6.63
CA PRO A 99 23.26 -12.71 6.11
C PRO A 99 22.80 -14.06 6.66
N LYS A 100 23.75 -14.95 6.94
CA LYS A 100 23.53 -16.27 7.56
C LYS A 100 22.73 -16.20 8.87
N TYR A 101 22.80 -15.09 9.58
CA TYR A 101 22.12 -14.90 10.87
C TYR A 101 21.03 -13.83 10.82
N ALA A 102 20.71 -13.30 9.64
CA ALA A 102 19.66 -12.30 9.46
C ALA A 102 18.28 -12.79 9.96
N HIS A 103 18.02 -14.09 9.88
CA HIS A 103 16.77 -14.71 10.33
C HIS A 103 16.43 -14.43 11.81
N ILE A 104 17.41 -14.11 12.65
CA ILE A 104 17.20 -13.80 14.08
C ILE A 104 16.48 -12.45 14.28
N LEU A 105 16.57 -11.56 13.29
CA LEU A 105 15.92 -10.25 13.31
C LEU A 105 14.44 -10.32 12.90
N LEU A 106 13.98 -11.47 12.38
CA LEU A 106 12.61 -11.64 11.91
C LEU A 106 11.60 -11.56 13.07
N LEU A 107 11.89 -12.16 14.22
CA LEU A 107 10.96 -12.18 15.36
C LEU A 107 10.64 -10.78 15.92
N PRO A 108 11.61 -9.91 16.26
CA PRO A 108 11.27 -8.56 16.73
C PRO A 108 10.54 -7.75 15.66
N LEU A 109 10.89 -7.91 14.37
CA LEU A 109 10.22 -7.23 13.27
C LEU A 109 8.78 -7.76 13.04
N GLU A 110 8.52 -9.05 13.26
CA GLU A 110 7.17 -9.62 13.23
C GLU A 110 6.26 -8.96 14.27
N GLU A 111 6.77 -8.74 15.48
CA GLU A 111 6.02 -8.07 16.55
C GLU A 111 5.76 -6.59 16.20
N LEU A 112 6.76 -5.90 15.65
CA LEU A 112 6.63 -4.51 15.19
C LEU A 112 5.67 -4.39 13.99
N ALA A 113 5.61 -5.39 13.12
CA ALA A 113 4.63 -5.46 12.04
C ALA A 113 3.19 -5.60 12.57
N GLY A 114 3.01 -6.03 13.83
CA GLY A 114 1.73 -6.06 14.53
C GLY A 114 1.37 -4.78 15.29
N ALA A 115 2.21 -3.74 15.27
CA ALA A 115 2.06 -2.55 16.10
C ALA A 115 0.78 -1.74 15.82
N LYS A 116 0.29 -1.02 16.84
CA LYS A 116 -0.91 -0.16 16.75
C LYS A 116 -0.73 0.98 15.74
N LEU A 117 0.44 1.61 15.74
CA LEU A 117 0.77 2.74 14.88
C LEU A 117 1.15 2.28 13.46
N GLY A 118 0.47 2.80 12.44
CA GLY A 118 0.74 2.46 11.05
C GLY A 118 2.17 2.76 10.59
N GLY A 119 2.75 3.87 11.07
CA GLY A 119 4.13 4.23 10.75
C GLY A 119 5.17 3.21 11.23
N VAL A 120 4.94 2.59 12.40
CA VAL A 120 5.80 1.52 12.94
C VAL A 120 5.68 0.26 12.08
N ARG A 121 4.44 -0.14 11.74
CA ARG A 121 4.21 -1.31 10.89
C ARG A 121 4.90 -1.17 9.54
N MET A 122 4.77 -0.03 8.89
CA MET A 122 5.40 0.20 7.58
C MET A 122 6.93 0.19 7.64
N ALA A 123 7.52 0.72 8.73
CA ALA A 123 8.97 0.63 8.94
C ALA A 123 9.44 -0.82 9.15
N ALA A 124 8.66 -1.62 9.89
CA ALA A 124 8.95 -3.03 10.10
C ALA A 124 8.83 -3.85 8.80
N ILE A 125 7.78 -3.61 8.01
CA ILE A 125 7.59 -4.25 6.70
C ILE A 125 8.76 -3.94 5.77
N LYS A 126 9.17 -2.68 5.64
CA LYS A 126 10.33 -2.30 4.82
C LYS A 126 11.61 -3.00 5.29
N SER A 127 11.80 -3.10 6.60
CA SER A 127 12.96 -3.77 7.17
C SER A 127 12.94 -5.28 6.91
N LEU A 128 11.77 -5.92 7.00
CA LEU A 128 11.58 -7.31 6.60
C LEU A 128 11.88 -7.52 5.11
N GLN A 129 11.51 -6.58 4.24
CA GLN A 129 11.83 -6.62 2.81
C GLN A 129 13.34 -6.52 2.57
N THR A 130 14.02 -5.58 3.22
CA THR A 130 15.49 -5.46 3.15
C THR A 130 16.20 -6.73 3.62
N LEU A 131 15.74 -7.35 4.72
CA LEU A 131 16.31 -8.60 5.19
C LEU A 131 16.02 -9.75 4.23
N ALA A 132 14.83 -9.82 3.65
CA ALA A 132 14.51 -10.84 2.66
C ALA A 132 15.49 -10.78 1.49
N ASP A 133 15.83 -9.59 0.98
CA ASP A 133 16.74 -9.39 -0.16
C ASP A 133 18.12 -10.01 0.04
N ILE A 134 18.64 -10.01 1.28
CA ILE A 134 19.97 -10.54 1.60
C ILE A 134 19.96 -12.01 2.05
N MET A 135 18.82 -12.55 2.47
CA MET A 135 18.72 -13.94 2.96
C MET A 135 18.91 -14.95 1.83
N GLU A 136 19.53 -16.10 2.10
CA GLU A 136 19.62 -17.19 1.13
C GLU A 136 18.26 -17.87 0.92
N VAL A 137 18.05 -18.52 -0.23
CA VAL A 137 16.78 -19.21 -0.55
C VAL A 137 16.39 -20.22 0.54
N ILE A 138 17.36 -20.97 1.07
CA ILE A 138 17.11 -21.94 2.14
C ILE A 138 16.58 -21.27 3.42
N ASP A 139 17.06 -20.07 3.74
CA ASP A 139 16.64 -19.32 4.93
C ASP A 139 15.29 -18.61 4.69
N LEU A 140 15.02 -18.16 3.45
CA LEU A 140 13.70 -17.66 3.08
C LEU A 140 12.64 -18.75 3.30
N GLU A 141 12.90 -19.97 2.83
CA GLU A 141 11.97 -21.09 2.98
C GLU A 141 11.84 -21.56 4.43
N ASN A 142 12.95 -21.63 5.18
CA ASN A 142 12.94 -22.16 6.55
C ASN A 142 12.47 -21.15 7.61
N TYR A 143 12.57 -19.84 7.36
CA TYR A 143 12.27 -18.81 8.36
C TYR A 143 11.30 -17.73 7.87
N PHE A 144 11.48 -17.22 6.66
CA PHE A 144 10.65 -16.12 6.15
C PHE A 144 9.24 -16.59 5.77
N ILE A 145 9.11 -17.76 5.14
CA ILE A 145 7.81 -18.37 4.84
C ILE A 145 7.02 -18.69 6.12
N PRO A 146 7.61 -19.31 7.17
CA PRO A 146 6.95 -19.45 8.47
C PRO A 146 6.52 -18.12 9.11
N LEU A 147 7.31 -17.04 8.96
CA LEU A 147 6.90 -15.70 9.40
C LEU A 147 5.65 -15.21 8.65
N ILE A 148 5.60 -15.38 7.33
CA ILE A 148 4.42 -15.04 6.52
C ILE A 148 3.21 -15.85 6.99
N ALA A 149 3.37 -17.15 7.23
CA ALA A 149 2.30 -18.01 7.73
C ALA A 149 1.80 -17.54 9.11
N SER A 150 2.73 -17.21 10.02
CA SER A 150 2.43 -16.69 11.37
C SER A 150 1.62 -15.40 11.31
N LEU A 151 2.03 -14.43 10.48
CA LEU A 151 1.31 -13.16 10.32
C LEU A 151 -0.05 -13.34 9.68
N THR A 152 -0.17 -14.26 8.71
CA THR A 152 -1.43 -14.56 7.98
C THR A 152 -2.49 -15.15 8.90
N MET A 153 -2.10 -16.12 9.74
CA MET A 153 -3.03 -16.84 10.62
C MET A 153 -3.17 -16.19 12.00
N ASN A 154 -2.62 -14.99 12.19
CA ASN A 154 -2.62 -14.33 13.49
C ASN A 154 -3.99 -13.76 13.86
N ASP A 155 -4.37 -13.83 15.13
CA ASP A 155 -5.62 -13.23 15.64
C ASP A 155 -5.64 -11.69 15.52
N LYS A 156 -4.47 -11.04 15.58
CA LYS A 156 -4.35 -9.59 15.42
C LYS A 156 -4.51 -9.19 13.95
N CYS A 157 -5.56 -8.42 13.67
CA CYS A 157 -5.80 -7.89 12.32
C CYS A 157 -4.66 -7.01 11.81
N THR A 158 -3.92 -6.32 12.69
CA THR A 158 -2.74 -5.52 12.30
C THR A 158 -1.66 -6.38 11.66
N LYS A 159 -1.40 -7.58 12.19
CA LYS A 159 -0.45 -8.54 11.61
C LYS A 159 -0.96 -9.06 10.25
N ARG A 160 -2.25 -9.40 10.16
CA ARG A 160 -2.90 -9.83 8.91
C ARG A 160 -2.95 -8.75 7.82
N CYS A 161 -3.07 -7.48 8.19
CA CYS A 161 -2.94 -6.37 7.24
C CYS A 161 -1.49 -6.18 6.76
N SER A 162 -0.52 -6.34 7.66
CA SER A 162 0.90 -6.12 7.33
C SER A 162 1.43 -7.15 6.33
N VAL A 163 1.07 -8.43 6.49
CA VAL A 163 1.62 -9.51 5.65
C VAL A 163 1.31 -9.39 4.17
N SER A 164 0.23 -8.70 3.79
CA SER A 164 -0.09 -8.42 2.38
C SER A 164 1.09 -7.78 1.63
N HIS A 165 1.97 -7.05 2.31
CA HIS A 165 3.13 -6.38 1.69
C HIS A 165 4.38 -7.27 1.56
N LEU A 166 4.32 -8.52 2.03
CA LEU A 166 5.47 -9.43 2.11
C LEU A 166 5.39 -10.60 1.13
N PHE A 167 4.21 -10.91 0.57
CA PHE A 167 4.03 -12.07 -0.30
C PHE A 167 4.92 -12.00 -1.54
N THR A 168 4.89 -10.87 -2.25
CA THR A 168 5.61 -10.69 -3.51
C THR A 168 7.12 -10.47 -3.31
N THR A 169 7.54 -10.06 -2.12
CA THR A 169 8.95 -9.86 -1.75
C THR A 169 9.79 -11.10 -1.98
N VAL A 170 9.26 -12.28 -1.64
CA VAL A 170 10.01 -13.55 -1.73
C VAL A 170 9.51 -14.47 -2.83
N TYR A 171 8.38 -14.14 -3.48
CA TYR A 171 7.68 -15.01 -4.43
C TYR A 171 8.58 -15.58 -5.53
N MET A 172 9.39 -14.74 -6.16
CA MET A 172 10.25 -15.16 -7.29
C MET A 172 11.47 -15.98 -6.87
N ARG A 173 11.76 -16.08 -5.57
CA ARG A 173 13.00 -16.69 -5.03
C ARG A 173 12.77 -18.03 -4.34
N VAL A 174 11.53 -18.33 -3.96
CA VAL A 174 11.16 -19.57 -3.28
C VAL A 174 10.68 -20.64 -4.26
N SER A 175 10.67 -21.90 -3.82
CA SER A 175 10.25 -23.02 -4.66
C SER A 175 8.77 -22.93 -5.09
N PRO A 176 8.37 -23.64 -6.17
CA PRO A 176 6.98 -23.65 -6.64
C PRO A 176 5.96 -24.08 -5.57
N LYS A 177 6.38 -24.93 -4.62
CA LYS A 177 5.55 -25.30 -3.47
C LYS A 177 5.23 -24.07 -2.62
N HIS A 178 6.24 -23.33 -2.20
CA HIS A 178 6.05 -22.13 -1.38
C HIS A 178 5.40 -20.99 -2.17
N GLN A 179 5.61 -20.90 -3.49
CA GLN A 179 4.83 -19.99 -4.35
C GLN A 179 3.32 -20.29 -4.28
N SER A 180 2.94 -21.57 -4.27
CA SER A 180 1.54 -21.98 -4.05
C SER A 180 1.07 -21.60 -2.65
N ASP A 181 1.88 -21.85 -1.62
CA ASP A 181 1.52 -21.49 -0.24
C ASP A 181 1.25 -19.98 -0.09
N LEU A 182 2.08 -19.12 -0.72
CA LEU A 182 1.89 -17.66 -0.73
C LEU A 182 0.56 -17.25 -1.41
N MET A 183 0.17 -17.94 -2.48
CA MET A 183 -1.13 -17.72 -3.14
C MET A 183 -2.29 -18.14 -2.23
N ASP A 184 -2.16 -19.26 -1.56
CA ASP A 184 -3.18 -19.78 -0.66
C ASP A 184 -3.34 -18.87 0.56
N TYR A 185 -2.25 -18.33 1.12
CA TYR A 185 -2.28 -17.31 2.16
C TYR A 185 -2.97 -16.01 1.71
N HIS A 186 -2.66 -15.52 0.51
CA HIS A 186 -3.37 -14.36 -0.04
C HIS A 186 -4.86 -14.65 -0.22
N CYS A 187 -5.23 -15.81 -0.77
CA CYS A 187 -6.62 -16.22 -0.93
C CYS A 187 -7.34 -16.32 0.41
N PHE A 188 -6.67 -16.82 1.45
CA PHE A 188 -7.20 -16.85 2.81
C PHE A 188 -7.53 -15.43 3.32
N LEU A 189 -6.62 -14.46 3.16
CA LEU A 189 -6.85 -13.07 3.58
C LEU A 189 -7.91 -12.35 2.74
N SER A 190 -8.10 -12.75 1.48
CA SER A 190 -9.18 -12.22 0.63
C SER A 190 -10.59 -12.52 1.16
N LEU A 191 -10.69 -13.52 2.04
CA LEU A 191 -11.93 -13.97 2.69
C LEU A 191 -12.02 -13.54 4.16
N ASP A 192 -11.09 -12.70 4.65
CA ASP A 192 -11.06 -12.29 6.05
C ASP A 192 -12.38 -11.61 6.47
N VAL A 193 -12.81 -11.84 7.70
CA VAL A 193 -14.04 -11.26 8.24
C VAL A 193 -13.97 -9.72 8.31
N LEU A 194 -12.77 -9.15 8.50
CA LEU A 194 -12.57 -7.72 8.64
C LEU A 194 -12.34 -7.04 7.29
N PRO A 195 -13.11 -5.99 6.94
CA PRO A 195 -12.91 -5.25 5.69
C PRO A 195 -11.51 -4.65 5.53
N SER A 196 -10.86 -4.25 6.62
CA SER A 196 -9.50 -3.70 6.58
C SER A 196 -8.47 -4.70 6.07
N VAL A 197 -8.59 -5.98 6.43
CA VAL A 197 -7.70 -7.04 5.93
C VAL A 197 -8.00 -7.31 4.46
N ARG A 198 -9.28 -7.40 4.07
CA ARG A 198 -9.68 -7.56 2.67
C ARG A 198 -9.21 -6.41 1.78
N GLN A 199 -9.21 -5.17 2.28
CA GLN A 199 -8.62 -4.02 1.56
C GLN A 199 -7.11 -4.19 1.32
N ASN A 200 -6.36 -4.66 2.31
CA ASN A 200 -4.93 -4.92 2.15
C ASN A 200 -4.67 -6.08 1.17
N ALA A 201 -5.48 -7.14 1.23
CA ALA A 201 -5.44 -8.23 0.25
C ALA A 201 -5.75 -7.70 -1.17
N ALA A 202 -6.80 -6.90 -1.35
CA ALA A 202 -7.11 -6.30 -2.64
C ALA A 202 -5.92 -5.50 -3.18
N ASN A 203 -5.37 -4.54 -2.41
CA ASN A 203 -4.21 -3.73 -2.83
C ASN A 203 -3.03 -4.55 -3.34
N ASN A 204 -2.74 -5.66 -2.68
CA ASN A 204 -1.62 -6.51 -3.04
C ASN A 204 -1.79 -7.25 -4.38
N LEU A 205 -3.00 -7.28 -4.97
CA LEU A 205 -3.19 -7.77 -6.34
C LEU A 205 -2.37 -6.97 -7.37
N VAL A 206 -2.12 -5.69 -7.12
CA VAL A 206 -1.27 -4.86 -7.98
C VAL A 206 0.17 -5.37 -7.96
N ASP A 207 0.69 -5.72 -6.79
CA ASP A 207 2.06 -6.24 -6.68
C ASP A 207 2.15 -7.64 -7.30
N PHE A 208 1.15 -8.49 -7.08
CA PHE A 208 1.12 -9.81 -7.71
C PHE A 208 1.10 -9.73 -9.23
N SER A 209 0.38 -8.76 -9.80
CA SER A 209 0.36 -8.56 -11.26
C SER A 209 1.74 -8.25 -11.87
N GLU A 210 2.73 -7.87 -11.05
CA GLU A 210 4.10 -7.62 -11.50
C GLU A 210 4.99 -8.87 -11.48
N VAL A 211 4.70 -9.84 -10.59
CA VAL A 211 5.62 -10.95 -10.32
C VAL A 211 5.08 -12.32 -10.74
N VAL A 212 3.76 -12.49 -10.87
CA VAL A 212 3.17 -13.78 -11.20
C VAL A 212 2.93 -13.92 -12.70
N HIS A 213 3.02 -15.16 -13.20
CA HIS A 213 2.65 -15.44 -14.58
C HIS A 213 1.15 -15.20 -14.81
N MET A 214 0.80 -14.69 -15.99
CA MET A 214 -0.58 -14.31 -16.34
C MET A 214 -1.60 -15.45 -16.16
N SER A 215 -1.23 -16.69 -16.48
CA SER A 215 -2.11 -17.85 -16.28
C SER A 215 -2.46 -18.11 -14.80
N ILE A 216 -1.52 -17.81 -13.90
CA ILE A 216 -1.75 -17.92 -12.44
C ILE A 216 -2.60 -16.74 -11.99
N PHE A 217 -2.28 -15.53 -12.45
CA PHE A 217 -3.07 -14.34 -12.13
C PHE A 217 -4.55 -14.55 -12.51
N ASP A 218 -4.79 -14.97 -13.75
CA ASP A 218 -6.14 -15.23 -14.26
C ASP A 218 -6.87 -16.32 -13.46
N SER A 219 -6.25 -17.48 -13.28
CA SER A 219 -6.93 -18.61 -12.62
C SER A 219 -7.12 -18.45 -11.11
N LYS A 220 -6.27 -17.68 -10.42
CA LYS A 220 -6.27 -17.58 -8.94
C LYS A 220 -6.69 -16.21 -8.42
N LEU A 221 -6.23 -15.13 -9.05
CA LEU A 221 -6.32 -13.78 -8.49
C LEU A 221 -7.45 -12.94 -9.10
N THR A 222 -7.76 -13.12 -10.38
CA THR A 222 -8.91 -12.46 -11.02
C THR A 222 -10.25 -12.80 -10.36
N PRO A 223 -10.53 -14.06 -9.97
CA PRO A 223 -11.72 -14.37 -9.18
C PRO A 223 -11.75 -13.65 -7.82
N ARG A 224 -10.59 -13.31 -7.23
CA ARG A 224 -10.54 -12.52 -6.00
C ARG A 224 -10.88 -11.06 -6.27
N LEU A 225 -10.36 -10.49 -7.36
CA LEU A 225 -10.71 -9.13 -7.80
C LEU A 225 -12.21 -8.99 -8.04
N GLU A 226 -12.81 -9.96 -8.74
CA GLU A 226 -14.25 -10.00 -8.94
C GLU A 226 -15.00 -10.07 -7.61
N GLN A 227 -14.59 -10.97 -6.69
CA GLN A 227 -15.18 -11.05 -5.36
C GLN A 227 -15.14 -9.70 -4.60
N PHE A 228 -14.01 -8.99 -4.64
CA PHE A 228 -13.89 -7.68 -3.98
C PHE A 228 -14.81 -6.62 -4.59
N SER A 229 -15.14 -6.72 -5.88
CA SER A 229 -16.08 -5.81 -6.54
C SER A 229 -17.53 -5.99 -6.09
N PHE A 230 -17.86 -7.12 -5.44
CA PHE A 230 -19.17 -7.41 -4.86
C PHE A 230 -19.14 -7.44 -3.33
N ASP A 231 -18.09 -6.91 -2.71
CA ASP A 231 -17.94 -6.91 -1.25
C ASP A 231 -19.07 -6.14 -0.56
N GLN A 232 -19.47 -6.59 0.63
CA GLN A 232 -20.50 -5.91 1.43
C GLN A 232 -20.04 -4.52 1.90
N ASN A 233 -18.73 -4.33 2.08
CA ASN A 233 -18.15 -3.05 2.47
C ASN A 233 -17.81 -2.21 1.23
N GLU A 234 -18.38 -1.01 1.15
CA GLU A 234 -18.19 -0.11 0.00
C GLU A 234 -16.73 0.32 -0.19
N HIS A 235 -15.93 0.45 0.87
CA HIS A 235 -14.51 0.81 0.74
C HIS A 235 -13.69 -0.30 0.08
N VAL A 236 -14.07 -1.58 0.29
CA VAL A 236 -13.46 -2.70 -0.44
C VAL A 236 -13.84 -2.63 -1.92
N ARG A 237 -15.11 -2.33 -2.24
CA ARG A 237 -15.57 -2.19 -3.65
C ARG A 237 -14.90 -1.01 -4.37
N ILE A 238 -14.79 0.15 -3.72
CA ILE A 238 -14.05 1.32 -4.21
C ILE A 238 -12.61 0.93 -4.58
N LEU A 239 -11.97 0.18 -3.70
CA LEU A 239 -10.60 -0.25 -3.90
C LEU A 239 -10.48 -1.27 -5.03
N ALA A 240 -11.38 -2.25 -5.10
CA ALA A 240 -11.45 -3.23 -6.17
C ALA A 240 -11.57 -2.58 -7.55
N LEU A 241 -12.46 -1.59 -7.68
CA LEU A 241 -12.63 -0.82 -8.90
C LEU A 241 -11.33 -0.09 -9.29
N SER A 242 -10.70 0.59 -8.34
CA SER A 242 -9.44 1.30 -8.56
C SER A 242 -8.32 0.36 -9.03
N ILE A 243 -8.25 -0.83 -8.44
CA ILE A 243 -7.27 -1.87 -8.77
C ILE A 243 -7.54 -2.49 -10.13
N ALA A 244 -8.80 -2.78 -10.44
CA ALA A 244 -9.20 -3.28 -11.75
C ALA A 244 -8.74 -2.32 -12.86
N ILE A 245 -8.93 -1.01 -12.68
CA ILE A 245 -8.46 0.01 -13.62
C ILE A 245 -6.92 0.03 -13.68
N THR A 246 -6.21 -0.01 -12.56
CA THR A 246 -4.74 -0.04 -12.54
C THR A 246 -4.19 -1.26 -13.29
N ILE A 247 -4.73 -2.44 -13.03
CA ILE A 247 -4.29 -3.70 -13.62
C ILE A 247 -4.68 -3.80 -15.09
N SER A 248 -5.80 -3.20 -15.50
CA SER A 248 -6.24 -3.17 -16.91
C SER A 248 -5.20 -2.55 -17.87
N LYS A 249 -4.34 -1.65 -17.36
CA LYS A 249 -3.27 -1.03 -18.13
C LYS A 249 -2.04 -1.93 -18.31
N LYS A 250 -1.91 -2.99 -17.49
CA LYS A 250 -0.77 -3.92 -17.53
C LYS A 250 -1.01 -5.11 -18.43
N PHE A 251 -2.28 -5.52 -18.56
CA PHE A 251 -2.66 -6.68 -19.35
C PHE A 251 -3.04 -6.32 -20.77
N ASP A 252 -2.98 -7.32 -21.66
CA ASP A 252 -3.36 -7.11 -23.05
C ASP A 252 -4.84 -6.72 -23.19
N VAL A 253 -5.15 -6.06 -24.31
CA VAL A 253 -6.48 -5.53 -24.60
C VAL A 253 -7.56 -6.64 -24.61
N SER A 254 -7.23 -7.85 -25.07
CA SER A 254 -8.18 -8.95 -25.14
C SER A 254 -8.57 -9.41 -23.74
N TYR A 255 -7.59 -9.65 -22.88
CA TYR A 255 -7.80 -10.03 -21.50
C TYR A 255 -8.55 -8.95 -20.73
N THR A 256 -8.08 -7.70 -20.81
CA THR A 256 -8.73 -6.56 -20.16
C THR A 256 -10.20 -6.47 -20.57
N LYS A 257 -10.50 -6.63 -21.86
CA LYS A 257 -11.87 -6.59 -22.36
C LYS A 257 -12.74 -7.74 -21.85
N GLN A 258 -12.21 -8.96 -21.76
CA GLN A 258 -12.98 -10.14 -21.39
C GLN A 258 -13.17 -10.28 -19.88
N MET A 259 -12.14 -9.94 -19.10
CA MET A 259 -12.10 -10.26 -17.67
C MET A 259 -12.25 -9.02 -16.79
N ILE A 260 -11.58 -7.91 -17.12
CA ILE A 260 -11.49 -6.74 -16.23
C ILE A 260 -12.64 -5.75 -16.48
N LEU A 261 -13.00 -5.49 -17.73
CA LEU A 261 -14.06 -4.53 -18.04
C LEU A 261 -15.43 -4.93 -17.47
N PRO A 262 -15.88 -6.19 -17.47
CA PRO A 262 -17.13 -6.56 -16.81
C PRO A 262 -17.16 -6.16 -15.33
N ILE A 263 -16.05 -6.34 -14.61
CA ILE A 263 -15.91 -5.95 -13.20
C ILE A 263 -16.06 -4.44 -13.03
N VAL A 264 -15.35 -3.66 -13.86
CA VAL A 264 -15.41 -2.19 -13.83
C VAL A 264 -16.82 -1.68 -14.17
N LEU A 265 -17.41 -2.20 -15.25
CA LEU A 265 -18.70 -1.75 -15.75
C LEU A 265 -19.86 -2.13 -14.83
N ASN A 266 -19.75 -3.21 -14.06
CA ASN A 266 -20.75 -3.56 -13.05
C ASN A 266 -20.91 -2.48 -11.97
N SER A 267 -19.86 -1.69 -11.71
CA SER A 267 -19.87 -0.60 -10.74
C SER A 267 -20.82 0.55 -11.11
N ILE A 268 -21.35 0.59 -12.35
CA ILE A 268 -22.31 1.60 -12.79
C ILE A 268 -23.60 1.58 -11.97
N ASN A 269 -24.03 0.40 -11.53
CA ASN A 269 -25.26 0.20 -10.77
C ASN A 269 -24.97 -0.04 -9.28
N ASP A 270 -23.77 0.29 -8.79
CA ASP A 270 -23.43 0.09 -7.39
C ASP A 270 -24.38 0.91 -6.50
N PRO A 271 -24.88 0.36 -5.37
CA PRO A 271 -25.74 1.10 -4.47
C PRO A 271 -25.07 2.35 -3.87
N SER A 272 -23.75 2.32 -3.67
CA SER A 272 -22.97 3.45 -3.15
C SER A 272 -22.67 4.46 -4.24
N CYS A 273 -23.07 5.71 -4.03
CA CYS A 273 -22.71 6.80 -4.93
C CYS A 273 -21.21 7.09 -4.96
N GLU A 274 -20.47 6.72 -3.90
CA GLU A 274 -19.02 6.86 -3.86
C GLU A 274 -18.35 5.87 -4.81
N VAL A 275 -18.81 4.61 -4.87
CA VAL A 275 -18.31 3.65 -5.86
C VAL A 275 -18.58 4.16 -7.29
N ARG A 276 -19.79 4.64 -7.56
CA ARG A 276 -20.14 5.23 -8.86
C ARG A 276 -19.30 6.47 -9.18
N SER A 277 -18.99 7.30 -8.19
CA SER A 277 -18.09 8.46 -8.31
C SER A 277 -16.67 8.05 -8.68
N ILE A 278 -16.15 6.95 -8.12
CA ILE A 278 -14.82 6.42 -8.48
C ILE A 278 -14.79 5.93 -9.92
N LEU A 279 -15.89 5.33 -10.42
CA LEU A 279 -16.01 4.95 -11.82
C LEU A 279 -15.92 6.18 -12.74
N ILE A 280 -16.66 7.25 -12.43
CA ILE A 280 -16.64 8.50 -13.21
C ILE A 280 -15.23 9.09 -13.25
N LYS A 281 -14.56 9.22 -12.09
CA LYS A 281 -13.19 9.77 -11.99
C LYS A 281 -12.17 9.03 -12.84
N ASN A 282 -12.45 7.78 -13.23
CA ASN A 282 -11.57 6.96 -14.04
C ASN A 282 -12.14 6.60 -15.42
N ILE A 283 -13.30 7.14 -15.81
CA ILE A 283 -13.94 6.74 -17.07
C ILE A 283 -13.15 7.15 -18.31
N ALA A 284 -12.42 8.28 -18.25
CA ALA A 284 -11.50 8.70 -19.31
C ALA A 284 -10.36 7.69 -19.50
N LYS A 285 -9.78 7.18 -18.41
CA LYS A 285 -8.75 6.12 -18.46
C LYS A 285 -9.31 4.81 -19.01
N LEU A 286 -10.57 4.50 -18.72
CA LEU A 286 -11.25 3.35 -19.31
C LEU A 286 -11.44 3.53 -20.82
N LEU A 287 -11.75 4.76 -21.24
CA LEU A 287 -11.93 5.13 -22.64
C LEU A 287 -10.62 4.98 -23.44
N GLU A 288 -9.47 5.32 -22.86
CA GLU A 288 -8.13 5.07 -23.46
C GLU A 288 -7.93 3.61 -23.87
N ILE A 289 -8.50 2.66 -23.12
CA ILE A 289 -8.46 1.23 -23.44
C ILE A 289 -9.49 0.92 -24.54
N GLY A 290 -10.67 1.54 -24.41
CA GLY A 290 -11.80 1.35 -25.31
C GLY A 290 -11.54 1.77 -26.75
N VAL A 291 -10.74 2.81 -27.01
CA VAL A 291 -10.50 3.37 -28.36
C VAL A 291 -9.98 2.35 -29.36
N SER A 292 -9.30 1.30 -28.91
CA SER A 292 -8.86 0.16 -29.74
C SER A 292 -10.02 -0.68 -30.30
N CYS A 293 -11.24 -0.51 -29.80
CA CYS A 293 -12.44 -1.24 -30.19
C CYS A 293 -13.67 -0.31 -30.13
N LEU A 294 -14.10 0.24 -31.27
CA LEU A 294 -15.23 1.19 -31.36
C LEU A 294 -16.50 0.73 -30.63
N LYS A 295 -16.82 -0.57 -30.68
CA LYS A 295 -17.99 -1.11 -29.96
C LYS A 295 -17.87 -0.95 -28.45
N LEU A 296 -16.68 -1.14 -27.91
CA LEU A 296 -16.39 -0.95 -26.50
C LEU A 296 -16.40 0.54 -26.14
N THR A 297 -15.80 1.40 -26.98
CA THR A 297 -15.89 2.86 -26.84
C THR A 297 -17.35 3.30 -26.70
N GLU A 298 -18.23 2.87 -27.59
CA GLU A 298 -19.67 3.21 -27.51
C GLU A 298 -20.33 2.71 -26.22
N ASN A 299 -19.92 1.55 -25.69
CA ASN A 299 -20.46 1.03 -24.42
C ASN A 299 -20.01 1.89 -23.23
N ILE A 300 -18.74 2.29 -23.18
CA ILE A 300 -18.21 3.19 -22.14
C ILE A 300 -18.91 4.56 -22.20
N MET A 301 -19.16 5.08 -23.40
CA MET A 301 -19.89 6.34 -23.58
C MET A 301 -21.33 6.24 -23.08
N LYS A 302 -22.02 5.11 -23.31
CA LYS A 302 -23.35 4.87 -22.74
C LYS A 302 -23.34 4.78 -21.22
N VAL A 303 -22.27 4.24 -20.63
CA VAL A 303 -22.06 4.21 -19.18
C VAL A 303 -21.97 5.63 -18.63
N LEU A 304 -21.17 6.50 -19.27
CA LEU A 304 -21.07 7.91 -18.92
C LEU A 304 -22.44 8.62 -18.97
N ILE A 305 -23.22 8.40 -20.03
CA ILE A 305 -24.56 8.97 -20.19
C ILE A 305 -25.54 8.49 -19.09
N SER A 306 -25.40 7.24 -18.64
CA SER A 306 -26.19 6.74 -17.51
C SER A 306 -25.83 7.47 -16.22
N LEU A 307 -24.54 7.71 -15.99
CA LEU A 307 -24.02 8.39 -14.79
C LEU A 307 -24.37 9.88 -14.76
N THR A 308 -24.51 10.53 -15.92
CA THR A 308 -25.05 11.91 -16.00
C THR A 308 -26.52 11.99 -15.60
N LYS A 309 -27.23 10.86 -15.49
CA LYS A 309 -28.63 10.77 -15.07
C LYS A 309 -28.78 10.16 -13.68
N ASP A 310 -27.69 10.11 -12.91
CA ASP A 310 -27.68 9.52 -11.58
C ASP A 310 -28.63 10.26 -10.63
N GLN A 311 -29.20 9.52 -9.67
CA GLN A 311 -30.08 10.09 -8.66
C GLN A 311 -29.33 11.09 -7.75
N GLN A 312 -28.05 10.83 -7.48
CA GLN A 312 -27.22 11.68 -6.63
C GLN A 312 -26.54 12.78 -7.44
N ILE A 313 -26.69 14.02 -6.97
CA ILE A 313 -26.16 15.20 -7.64
C ILE A 313 -24.64 15.17 -7.76
N GLU A 314 -23.93 14.65 -6.76
CA GLU A 314 -22.46 14.57 -6.75
C GLU A 314 -21.94 13.74 -7.92
N VAL A 315 -22.64 12.65 -8.25
CA VAL A 315 -22.33 11.77 -9.38
C VAL A 315 -22.61 12.49 -10.70
N ARG A 316 -23.72 13.23 -10.82
CA ARG A 316 -24.02 14.03 -12.02
C ARG A 316 -23.00 15.16 -12.23
N LEU A 317 -22.64 15.89 -11.17
CA LEU A 317 -21.65 16.97 -11.20
C LEU A 317 -20.27 16.47 -11.64
N GLN A 318 -19.81 15.36 -11.08
CA GLN A 318 -18.55 14.74 -11.50
C GLN A 318 -18.63 14.29 -12.97
N SER A 319 -19.77 13.77 -13.39
CA SER A 319 -19.96 13.35 -14.79
C SER A 319 -19.84 14.53 -15.75
N VAL A 320 -20.40 15.71 -15.42
CA VAL A 320 -20.23 16.94 -16.23
C VAL A 320 -18.74 17.25 -16.41
N SER A 321 -17.97 17.22 -15.33
CA SER A 321 -16.55 17.60 -15.34
C SER A 321 -15.68 16.70 -16.23
N VAL A 322 -15.99 15.40 -16.33
CA VAL A 322 -15.19 14.42 -17.08
C VAL A 322 -15.55 14.34 -18.57
N LEU A 323 -16.64 14.97 -19.01
CA LEU A 323 -17.04 15.01 -20.42
C LEU A 323 -15.93 15.62 -21.30
N TYR A 324 -15.25 16.65 -20.78
CA TYR A 324 -14.10 17.26 -21.48
C TYR A 324 -12.93 16.29 -21.62
N ASP A 325 -12.54 15.63 -20.53
CA ASP A 325 -11.42 14.69 -20.54
C ASP A 325 -11.69 13.52 -21.50
N CYS A 326 -12.95 13.04 -21.57
CA CYS A 326 -13.36 12.04 -22.55
C CYS A 326 -13.24 12.55 -23.99
N THR A 327 -13.63 13.79 -24.27
CA THR A 327 -13.45 14.42 -25.59
C THR A 327 -11.97 14.46 -25.97
N VAL A 328 -11.09 14.87 -25.05
CA VAL A 328 -9.64 14.87 -25.27
C VAL A 328 -9.15 13.48 -25.66
N VAL A 329 -9.48 12.46 -24.87
CA VAL A 329 -9.08 11.06 -25.15
C VAL A 329 -9.55 10.61 -26.53
N LEU A 330 -10.78 10.93 -26.95
CA LEU A 330 -11.28 10.55 -28.26
C LEU A 330 -10.50 11.22 -29.40
N TYR A 331 -10.21 12.52 -29.29
CA TYR A 331 -9.48 13.26 -30.33
C TYR A 331 -7.98 12.95 -30.38
N GLU A 332 -7.38 12.56 -29.25
CA GLU A 332 -5.97 12.15 -29.20
C GLU A 332 -5.75 10.74 -29.77
N ASN A 333 -6.76 9.86 -29.72
CA ASN A 333 -6.60 8.44 -30.04
C ASN A 333 -7.38 7.94 -31.27
N LEU A 334 -8.29 8.75 -31.84
CA LEU A 334 -9.05 8.40 -33.04
C LEU A 334 -8.82 9.42 -34.15
N THR A 335 -9.23 9.07 -35.38
CA THR A 335 -9.25 10.05 -36.45
C THR A 335 -10.22 11.19 -36.12
N TYR A 336 -9.93 12.40 -36.62
CA TYR A 336 -10.78 13.57 -36.41
C TYR A 336 -12.26 13.29 -36.74
N THR A 337 -12.51 12.56 -37.84
CA THR A 337 -13.88 12.20 -38.28
C THR A 337 -14.56 11.23 -37.32
N GLU A 338 -13.87 10.19 -36.84
CA GLU A 338 -14.43 9.22 -35.89
C GLU A 338 -14.69 9.86 -34.52
N ALA A 339 -13.73 10.63 -34.01
CA ALA A 339 -13.86 11.36 -32.75
C ALA A 339 -15.06 12.33 -32.81
N THR A 340 -15.14 13.15 -33.86
CA THR A 340 -16.26 14.09 -34.08
C THR A 340 -17.59 13.35 -34.11
N LYS A 341 -17.68 12.23 -34.84
CA LYS A 341 -18.90 11.42 -34.91
C LYS A 341 -19.33 10.91 -33.53
N LEU A 342 -18.41 10.43 -32.70
CA LEU A 342 -18.72 9.95 -31.35
C LEU A 342 -19.12 11.09 -30.41
N VAL A 343 -18.40 12.21 -30.44
CA VAL A 343 -18.67 13.38 -29.59
C VAL A 343 -20.02 13.99 -29.93
N THR A 344 -20.34 14.20 -31.20
CA THR A 344 -21.65 14.71 -31.64
C THR A 344 -22.78 13.72 -31.37
N LYS A 345 -22.53 12.42 -31.43
CA LYS A 345 -23.55 11.40 -31.16
C LYS A 345 -23.86 11.24 -29.66
N PHE A 346 -22.85 11.35 -28.79
CA PHE A 346 -22.97 10.98 -27.38
C PHE A 346 -22.78 12.16 -26.42
N LEU A 347 -21.75 12.98 -26.58
CA LEU A 347 -21.38 13.98 -25.56
C LEU A 347 -22.14 15.31 -25.73
N ILE A 348 -22.32 15.80 -26.97
CA ILE A 348 -23.07 17.04 -27.21
C ILE A 348 -24.51 16.92 -26.71
N PRO A 349 -25.29 15.88 -27.08
CA PRO A 349 -26.65 15.72 -26.57
C PRO A 349 -26.69 15.64 -25.04
N THR A 350 -25.69 15.01 -24.42
CA THR A 350 -25.59 14.88 -22.97
C THR A 350 -25.34 16.21 -22.27
N LEU A 351 -24.50 17.08 -22.84
CA LEU A 351 -24.32 18.45 -22.34
C LEU A 351 -25.60 19.27 -22.48
N CYS A 352 -26.34 19.10 -23.58
CA CYS A 352 -27.66 19.73 -23.75
C CYS A 352 -28.67 19.24 -22.71
N ASP A 353 -28.71 17.94 -22.41
CA ASP A 353 -29.58 17.41 -21.35
C ASP A 353 -29.20 18.01 -19.98
N LEU A 354 -27.91 18.06 -19.66
CA LEU A 354 -27.38 18.59 -18.39
C LEU A 354 -27.57 20.10 -18.23
N SER A 355 -27.65 20.88 -19.31
CA SER A 355 -27.96 22.32 -19.23
C SER A 355 -29.40 22.59 -18.78
N HIS A 356 -30.24 21.55 -18.83
CA HIS A 356 -31.61 21.54 -18.32
C HIS A 356 -31.76 20.71 -17.04
N ASP A 357 -30.65 20.36 -16.35
CA ASP A 357 -30.72 19.58 -15.11
C ASP A 357 -31.60 20.29 -14.07
N SER A 358 -32.30 19.48 -13.29
CA SER A 358 -33.08 19.92 -12.13
C SER A 358 -32.24 20.77 -11.17
N ASP A 359 -30.97 20.42 -10.98
CA ASP A 359 -30.07 21.10 -10.05
C ASP A 359 -29.28 22.23 -10.73
N VAL A 360 -29.24 23.38 -10.07
CA VAL A 360 -28.55 24.58 -10.56
C VAL A 360 -27.04 24.40 -10.68
N LYS A 361 -26.41 23.63 -9.78
CA LYS A 361 -24.96 23.40 -9.83
C LYS A 361 -24.57 22.66 -11.12
N CYS A 362 -25.32 21.63 -11.49
CA CYS A 362 -25.08 20.89 -12.75
C CYS A 362 -25.19 21.82 -13.96
N LYS A 363 -26.22 22.66 -14.00
CA LYS A 363 -26.43 23.62 -15.09
C LYS A 363 -25.29 24.64 -15.22
N LEU A 364 -24.77 25.13 -14.10
CA LEU A 364 -23.70 26.13 -14.09
C LEU A 364 -22.34 25.59 -14.53
N GLU A 365 -22.10 24.28 -14.39
CA GLU A 365 -20.86 23.64 -14.86
C GLU A 365 -20.84 23.43 -16.38
N VAL A 366 -22.00 23.29 -17.03
CA VAL A 366 -22.08 22.99 -18.48
C VAL A 366 -21.42 24.07 -19.36
N PRO A 367 -21.67 25.39 -19.18
CA PRO A 367 -21.00 26.43 -19.96
C PRO A 367 -19.47 26.38 -19.86
N ALA A 368 -18.94 26.06 -18.68
CA ALA A 368 -17.49 25.96 -18.47
C ALA A 368 -16.88 24.80 -19.26
N VAL A 369 -17.59 23.67 -19.36
CA VAL A 369 -17.18 22.51 -20.17
C VAL A 369 -17.30 22.82 -21.67
N LEU A 370 -18.40 23.43 -22.10
CA LEU A 370 -18.62 23.83 -23.50
C LEU A 370 -17.55 24.78 -24.02
N ALA A 371 -17.13 25.75 -23.20
CA ALA A 371 -16.05 26.67 -23.53
C ALA A 371 -14.72 25.93 -23.80
N LYS A 372 -14.49 24.78 -23.17
CA LYS A 372 -13.31 23.94 -23.43
C LYS A 372 -13.46 23.12 -24.70
N PHE A 373 -14.65 22.61 -25.02
CA PHE A 373 -14.93 21.87 -26.26
C PHE A 373 -14.62 22.71 -27.51
N GLY A 374 -14.98 23.99 -27.50
CA GLY A 374 -14.74 24.91 -28.63
C GLY A 374 -13.26 25.04 -29.03
N LYS A 375 -12.31 24.73 -28.12
CA LYS A 375 -10.87 24.71 -28.43
C LYS A 375 -10.46 23.48 -29.25
N ILE A 376 -11.14 22.36 -29.06
CA ILE A 376 -10.84 21.07 -29.72
C ILE A 376 -11.67 20.93 -31.01
N MET A 377 -12.87 21.54 -31.04
CA MET A 377 -13.84 21.44 -32.14
C MET A 377 -14.19 22.82 -32.72
N PRO A 378 -13.23 23.58 -33.30
CA PRO A 378 -13.49 24.95 -33.75
C PRO A 378 -14.52 25.06 -34.89
N ASN A 379 -14.77 23.98 -35.62
CA ASN A 379 -15.65 23.94 -36.79
C ASN A 379 -17.04 23.33 -36.52
N VAL A 380 -17.31 22.91 -35.27
CA VAL A 380 -18.64 22.39 -34.89
C VAL A 380 -19.39 23.50 -34.18
N VAL A 381 -20.49 23.94 -34.77
CA VAL A 381 -21.42 24.88 -34.13
C VAL A 381 -22.18 24.09 -33.07
N ILE A 382 -21.83 24.30 -31.80
CA ILE A 382 -22.40 23.63 -30.63
C ILE A 382 -23.56 24.45 -30.09
#